data_AF-A0AAW1I0R6-F1
#
_entry.id   AF-A0AAW1I0R6-F1
#
_cell.length_a   1.000
_cell.length_b   1.000
_cell.length_c   1.000
_cell.angle_alpha   90.00
_cell.angle_beta   90.00
_cell.angle_gamma   90.00
#
_symmetry.space_group_name_H-M   'P 1'
#
loop_
_entity.id
_entity.type
_entity.pdbx_description
1 polymer ?
#
loop_
_entity_poly.entity_id
_entity_poly.type
_entity_poly.pdbx_seq_one_letter_code
_entity_poly.pdbx_strand_id
1 'polypeptide(L)'
;MLDITFCKGVLEIPLIQLRNVSESFYRSMILFEQSHLPISWSSYIVDYMAFLEKLISTPEDVKILVECGIIDNQIGREDAVVRLFNDITKHLVFPNKFYFFEVCQALNAYANTRWNQWKAILKRDYFSHPWATISVIYALILLILALLQTVGTFIQ
;
A
#
# COMPACT_ATOMS: atom_id res chain seq x y z
N MET A 1 6.49 -8.64 -13.30
CA MET A 1 5.97 -7.27 -13.13
C MET A 1 4.48 -7.27 -12.78
N LEU A 2 3.63 -7.99 -13.54
CA LEU A 2 2.17 -7.92 -13.38
C LEU A 2 1.56 -8.84 -12.29
N ASP A 3 2.39 -9.64 -11.62
CA ASP A 3 1.94 -10.64 -10.64
C ASP A 3 1.69 -9.99 -9.28
N ILE A 4 0.67 -9.14 -9.20
CA ILE A 4 0.23 -8.49 -7.96
C ILE A 4 -0.93 -9.29 -7.40
N THR A 5 -0.79 -9.76 -6.17
CA THR A 5 -1.84 -10.52 -5.48
C THR A 5 -2.18 -9.90 -4.14
N PHE A 6 -3.44 -10.07 -3.71
CA PHE A 6 -3.87 -9.63 -2.39
C PHE A 6 -4.54 -10.80 -1.66
N CYS A 7 -3.93 -11.22 -0.55
CA CYS A 7 -4.36 -12.37 0.23
C CYS A 7 -4.29 -12.08 1.73
N LYS A 8 -5.40 -12.26 2.44
CA LYS A 8 -5.49 -12.16 3.91
C LYS A 8 -4.92 -10.86 4.51
N GLY A 9 -5.04 -9.74 3.79
CA GLY A 9 -4.51 -8.45 4.25
C GLY A 9 -3.06 -8.17 3.88
N VAL A 10 -2.43 -9.06 3.11
CA VAL A 10 -1.08 -8.87 2.56
C VAL A 10 -1.21 -8.60 1.06
N LEU A 11 -0.62 -7.49 0.63
CA LEU A 11 -0.46 -7.13 -0.78
C LEU A 11 0.94 -7.53 -1.23
N GLU A 12 1.03 -8.52 -2.11
CA GLU A 12 2.29 -8.99 -2.68
C GLU A 12 2.53 -8.28 -4.01
N ILE A 13 3.68 -7.59 -4.11
CA ILE A 13 4.10 -6.88 -5.30
C ILE A 13 5.51 -7.35 -5.65
N PRO A 14 5.79 -7.71 -6.92
CA PRO A 14 7.13 -8.11 -7.32
C PRO A 14 8.10 -6.92 -7.26
N LEU A 15 9.38 -7.21 -7.01
CA LEU A 15 10.43 -6.19 -6.94
C LEU A 15 10.46 -5.28 -8.18
N ILE A 16 10.49 -3.97 -7.92
CA ILE A 16 10.55 -2.91 -8.92
C ILE A 16 11.91 -2.24 -8.82
N GLN A 17 12.72 -2.37 -9.88
CA GLN A 17 14.01 -1.70 -9.97
C GLN A 17 13.88 -0.37 -10.69
N LEU A 18 14.09 0.71 -9.96
CA LEU A 18 14.03 2.07 -10.48
C LEU A 18 15.44 2.61 -10.69
N ARG A 19 15.79 2.85 -11.95
CA ARG A 19 17.07 3.43 -12.41
C ARG A 19 16.79 4.66 -13.27
N ASN A 20 17.83 5.42 -13.60
CA ASN A 20 17.70 6.62 -14.45
C ASN A 20 17.06 6.35 -15.82
N VAL A 21 17.15 5.11 -16.33
CA VAL A 21 16.54 4.69 -17.60
C VAL A 21 15.08 4.24 -17.46
N SER A 22 14.58 4.03 -16.24
CA SER A 22 13.26 3.44 -16.00
C SER A 22 12.13 4.29 -16.59
N GLU A 23 12.23 5.62 -16.54
CA GLU A 23 11.20 6.48 -17.15
C GLU A 23 11.07 6.22 -18.65
N SER A 24 12.18 6.27 -19.38
CA SER A 24 12.18 6.02 -20.83
C SER A 24 11.68 4.61 -21.15
N PHE A 25 12.10 3.61 -20.37
CA PHE A 25 11.69 2.22 -20.53
C PHE A 25 10.16 2.06 -20.39
N TYR A 26 9.58 2.59 -19.31
CA TYR A 26 8.15 2.48 -19.07
C TYR A 26 7.33 3.26 -20.10
N ARG A 27 7.76 4.47 -20.50
CA ARG A 27 7.12 5.23 -21.58
C ARG A 27 7.15 4.45 -22.90
N SER A 28 8.27 3.81 -23.24
CA SER A 28 8.36 2.97 -24.43
C SER A 28 7.40 1.77 -24.37
N MET A 29 7.27 1.11 -23.22
CA MET A 29 6.30 0.01 -23.06
C MET A 29 4.85 0.49 -23.20
N ILE A 30 4.50 1.64 -22.61
CA ILE A 30 3.18 2.25 -22.73
C ILE A 30 2.86 2.59 -24.20
N LEU A 31 3.79 3.25 -24.90
CA LEU A 31 3.60 3.61 -26.30
C LEU A 31 3.44 2.37 -27.19
N PHE A 32 4.22 1.32 -26.92
CA PHE A 32 4.08 0.04 -27.61
C PHE A 32 2.70 -0.56 -27.36
N GLU A 33 2.24 -0.57 -26.11
CA GLU A 33 0.91 -1.10 -25.76
C GLU A 33 -0.21 -0.31 -26.44
N GLN A 34 -0.16 1.02 -26.40
CA GLN A 34 -1.20 1.90 -26.97
C GLN A 34 -1.20 1.95 -28.50
N SER A 35 -0.07 1.72 -29.17
CA SER A 35 0.03 1.77 -30.63
C SER A 35 -0.35 0.45 -31.31
N HIS A 36 -0.18 -0.67 -30.61
CA HIS A 36 -0.41 -2.00 -31.19
C HIS A 36 -1.68 -2.69 -30.71
N LEU A 37 -2.28 -2.26 -29.58
CA LEU A 37 -3.52 -2.83 -29.08
C LEU A 37 -4.69 -1.88 -29.30
N PRO A 38 -5.85 -2.36 -29.77
CA PRO A 38 -7.07 -1.57 -29.81
C PRO A 38 -7.42 -1.10 -28.39
N ILE A 39 -7.91 0.13 -28.24
CA ILE A 39 -8.36 0.72 -26.95
C ILE A 39 -9.42 -0.14 -26.23
N SER A 40 -10.12 -1.02 -26.97
CA SER A 40 -11.10 -1.97 -26.44
C SER A 40 -10.50 -3.19 -25.74
N TRP A 41 -9.19 -3.41 -25.85
CA TRP A 41 -8.45 -4.49 -25.21
C TRP A 41 -7.85 -4.01 -23.88
N SER A 42 -7.63 -4.94 -22.95
CA SER A 42 -7.02 -4.64 -21.66
C SER A 42 -5.58 -4.15 -21.83
N SER A 43 -5.27 -2.98 -21.28
CA SER A 43 -3.94 -2.38 -21.30
C SER A 43 -3.23 -2.70 -19.98
N TYR A 44 -2.51 -3.83 -19.95
CA TYR A 44 -1.88 -4.35 -18.73
C TYR A 44 -0.80 -3.42 -18.18
N ILE A 45 0.02 -2.81 -19.03
CA ILE A 45 1.11 -1.92 -18.61
C ILE A 45 0.55 -0.58 -18.15
N VAL A 46 -0.41 -0.01 -18.89
CA VAL A 46 -1.13 1.21 -18.48
C VAL A 46 -1.81 1.00 -17.12
N ASP A 47 -2.54 -0.10 -16.95
CA ASP A 47 -3.24 -0.42 -15.71
C ASP A 47 -2.27 -0.63 -14.54
N TYR A 48 -1.11 -1.24 -14.82
CA TYR A 48 -0.05 -1.41 -13.83
C TYR A 48 0.54 -0.07 -13.38
N MET A 49 0.83 0.84 -14.33
CA MET A 49 1.34 2.17 -13.99
C MET A 49 0.32 2.98 -13.21
N ALA A 50 -0.95 2.88 -13.57
CA ALA A 50 -2.04 3.50 -12.84
C ALA A 50 -2.19 2.95 -11.41
N PHE A 51 -2.04 1.62 -11.25
CA PHE A 51 -2.04 0.99 -9.94
C PHE A 51 -0.89 1.49 -9.05
N LEU A 52 0.33 1.55 -9.60
CA LEU A 52 1.50 2.02 -8.86
C LEU A 52 1.42 3.51 -8.50
N GLU A 53 0.94 4.36 -9.41
CA GLU A 53 0.75 5.79 -9.09
C GLU A 53 -0.25 5.99 -7.95
N LYS A 54 -1.35 5.23 -7.95
CA LYS A 54 -2.32 5.26 -6.84
C LYS A 54 -1.73 4.78 -5.52
N LEU A 55 -0.78 3.84 -5.57
CA LEU A 55 -0.10 3.30 -4.40
C LEU A 55 1.01 4.24 -3.89
N ILE A 56 1.67 4.98 -4.79
CA ILE A 56 2.83 5.83 -4.53
C ILE A 56 2.42 7.30 -4.64
N SER A 57 1.64 7.77 -3.66
CA SER A 57 1.11 9.13 -3.66
C SER A 57 2.05 10.12 -2.97
N THR A 58 2.81 9.65 -1.98
CA THR A 58 3.67 10.45 -1.12
C THR A 58 5.09 9.89 -1.02
N PRO A 59 6.09 10.72 -0.67
CA PRO A 59 7.44 10.24 -0.39
C PRO A 59 7.48 9.20 0.74
N GLU A 60 6.57 9.29 1.71
CA GLU A 60 6.40 8.32 2.77
C GLU A 60 5.99 6.94 2.24
N ASP A 61 5.11 6.88 1.22
CA ASP A 61 4.73 5.62 0.58
C ASP A 61 5.95 4.97 -0.09
N VAL A 62 6.79 5.77 -0.76
CA VAL A 62 8.05 5.28 -1.35
C VAL A 62 8.96 4.69 -0.29
N LYS A 63 9.12 5.37 0.86
CA LYS A 63 9.96 4.86 1.97
C LYS A 63 9.49 3.51 2.45
N ILE A 64 8.18 3.35 2.68
CA ILE A 64 7.60 2.08 3.13
C ILE A 64 7.88 0.98 2.09
N LEU A 65 7.69 1.27 0.80
CA LEU A 65 7.91 0.28 -0.27
C LEU A 65 9.40 -0.09 -0.43
N VAL A 66 10.32 0.84 -0.19
CA VAL A 66 11.76 0.56 -0.16
C VAL A 66 12.13 -0.28 1.06
N GLU A 67 11.62 0.05 2.25
CA GLU A 67 11.84 -0.72 3.48
C GLU A 67 11.29 -2.15 3.38
N CYS A 68 10.16 -2.33 2.69
CA CYS A 68 9.58 -3.64 2.39
C CYS A 68 10.32 -4.40 1.27
N GLY A 69 11.34 -3.82 0.64
CA GLY A 69 12.08 -4.43 -0.47
C GLY A 69 11.25 -4.58 -1.76
N ILE A 70 10.16 -3.83 -1.89
CA ILE A 70 9.32 -3.80 -3.10
C ILE A 70 9.94 -2.86 -4.14
N ILE A 71 10.53 -1.74 -3.71
CA ILE A 71 11.22 -0.80 -4.59
C ILE A 71 12.72 -0.80 -4.29
N ASP A 72 13.52 -1.09 -5.31
CA ASP A 72 14.96 -0.78 -5.32
C ASP A 72 15.16 0.57 -6.01
N ASN A 73 15.34 1.62 -5.20
CA ASN A 73 15.46 2.99 -5.67
C ASN A 73 16.92 3.36 -5.93
N GLN A 74 17.29 3.38 -7.22
CA GLN A 74 18.59 3.84 -7.73
C GLN A 74 18.48 5.21 -8.44
N ILE A 75 17.32 5.88 -8.35
CA ILE A 75 17.07 7.20 -9.00
C ILE A 75 17.49 8.35 -8.09
N GLY A 76 17.38 8.16 -6.77
CA GLY A 76 17.80 9.15 -5.77
C GLY A 76 16.73 9.37 -4.72
N ARG A 77 16.29 10.62 -4.54
CA ARG A 77 15.29 10.99 -3.51
C ARG A 77 13.93 10.36 -3.79
N GLU A 78 13.19 10.10 -2.73
CA GLU A 78 11.83 9.55 -2.77
C GLU A 78 10.88 10.46 -3.57
N ASP A 79 11.05 11.78 -3.46
CA ASP A 79 10.32 12.78 -4.25
C ASP A 79 10.49 12.58 -5.77
N ALA A 80 11.64 12.07 -6.22
CA ALA A 80 11.89 11.79 -7.62
C ALA A 80 11.12 10.55 -8.10
N VAL A 81 10.94 9.56 -7.23
CA VAL A 81 10.14 8.36 -7.52
C VAL A 81 8.66 8.72 -7.66
N VAL A 82 8.12 9.52 -6.74
CA VAL A 82 6.74 10.02 -6.82
C VAL A 82 6.52 10.80 -8.13
N ARG A 83 7.44 11.72 -8.45
CA ARG A 83 7.38 12.48 -9.72
C ARG A 83 7.44 11.59 -10.95
N LEU A 84 8.30 10.57 -10.96
CA LEU A 84 8.42 9.64 -12.07
C LEU A 84 7.09 8.94 -12.38
N PHE A 85 6.41 8.39 -11.37
CA PHE A 85 5.12 7.72 -11.60
C PHE A 85 4.05 8.72 -12.02
N ASN A 86 3.95 9.88 -11.38
CA ASN A 86 2.99 10.92 -11.75
C ASN A 86 3.19 11.43 -13.19
N ASP A 87 4.43 11.64 -13.62
CA ASP A 87 4.75 12.14 -14.96
C ASP A 87 4.55 11.07 -16.05
N ILE A 88 4.74 9.79 -15.72
CA ILE A 88 4.41 8.67 -16.60
C ILE A 88 2.90 8.55 -16.78
N THR A 89 2.12 8.68 -15.70
CA THR A 89 0.66 8.46 -15.73
C THR A 89 -0.15 9.64 -16.27
N LYS A 90 0.40 10.86 -16.24
CA LYS A 90 -0.27 12.12 -16.63
C LYS A 90 -0.97 12.10 -18.00
N HIS A 91 -0.47 11.30 -18.94
CA HIS A 91 -0.96 11.27 -20.32
C HIS A 91 -1.45 9.88 -20.74
N LEU A 92 -1.78 9.01 -19.77
CA LEU A 92 -2.28 7.68 -20.09
C LEU A 92 -3.72 7.72 -20.60
N VAL A 93 -3.96 6.98 -21.69
CA VAL A 93 -5.30 6.66 -22.17
C VAL A 93 -5.72 5.38 -21.46
N PHE A 94 -6.75 5.46 -20.62
CA PHE A 94 -7.22 4.33 -19.83
C PHE A 94 -8.18 3.45 -20.66
N PRO A 95 -8.02 2.12 -20.62
CA PRO A 95 -8.97 1.20 -21.23
C PRO A 95 -10.28 1.14 -20.43
N ASN A 96 -11.35 0.64 -21.05
CA ASN A 96 -12.65 0.45 -20.37
C ASN A 96 -12.63 -0.62 -19.27
N LYS A 97 -11.64 -1.52 -19.30
CA LYS A 97 -11.51 -2.62 -18.32
C LYS A 97 -10.16 -2.50 -17.63
N PHE A 98 -10.19 -2.34 -16.31
CA PHE A 98 -9.00 -2.25 -15.47
C PHE A 98 -8.60 -3.64 -14.95
N TYR A 99 -7.39 -4.08 -15.28
CA TYR A 99 -6.89 -5.42 -14.98
C TYR A 99 -6.82 -5.70 -13.46
N PHE A 100 -6.39 -4.73 -12.65
CA PHE A 100 -6.25 -4.89 -11.20
C PHE A 100 -7.52 -4.54 -10.42
N PHE A 101 -8.70 -4.52 -11.07
CA PHE A 101 -9.95 -4.11 -10.44
C PHE A 101 -10.29 -4.97 -9.22
N GLU A 102 -10.21 -6.29 -9.35
CA GLU A 102 -10.52 -7.22 -8.27
C GLU A 102 -9.56 -7.07 -7.08
N VAL A 103 -8.26 -6.88 -7.37
CA VAL A 103 -7.23 -6.63 -6.34
C VAL A 103 -7.53 -5.34 -5.59
N CYS A 104 -7.79 -4.24 -6.30
CA CYS A 104 -8.17 -2.97 -5.71
C CYS A 104 -9.46 -3.06 -4.90
N GLN A 105 -10.46 -3.80 -5.40
CA GLN A 105 -11.73 -3.99 -4.71
C GLN A 105 -11.53 -4.77 -3.40
N ALA A 106 -10.78 -5.87 -3.43
CA ALA A 106 -10.48 -6.67 -2.25
C ALA A 106 -9.65 -5.89 -1.22
N LEU A 107 -8.64 -5.15 -1.68
CA LEU A 107 -7.82 -4.27 -0.84
C LEU A 107 -8.68 -3.20 -0.16
N ASN A 108 -9.55 -2.52 -0.90
CA ASN A 108 -10.45 -1.51 -0.37
C ASN A 108 -11.48 -2.09 0.60
N ALA A 109 -12.04 -3.28 0.30
CA ALA A 109 -12.96 -3.96 1.20
C ALA A 109 -12.29 -4.34 2.53
N TYR A 110 -11.05 -4.84 2.46
CA TYR A 110 -10.25 -5.14 3.65
C TYR A 110 -9.94 -3.88 4.46
N ALA A 111 -9.50 -2.81 3.80
CA ALA A 111 -9.17 -1.54 4.45
C ALA A 111 -10.41 -0.88 5.09
N ASN A 112 -11.59 -1.02 4.48
CA ASN A 112 -12.86 -0.48 4.99
C ASN A 112 -13.55 -1.36 6.04
N THR A 113 -12.97 -2.52 6.39
CA THR A 113 -13.50 -3.33 7.48
C THR A 113 -13.25 -2.62 8.80
N ARG A 114 -14.32 -2.36 9.58
CA ARG A 114 -14.23 -1.61 10.86
C ARG A 114 -13.11 -2.10 11.77
N TRP A 115 -13.00 -3.42 11.96
CA TRP A 115 -11.94 -4.02 12.78
C TRP A 115 -10.53 -3.63 12.30
N ASN A 116 -10.30 -3.64 10.98
CA ASN A 116 -9.01 -3.28 10.40
C ASN A 116 -8.73 -1.78 10.53
N GLN A 117 -9.75 -0.92 10.39
CA GLN A 117 -9.63 0.52 10.63
C GLN A 117 -9.23 0.81 12.08
N TRP A 118 -9.93 0.21 13.05
CA TRP A 118 -9.60 0.35 14.48
C TRP A 118 -8.18 -0.17 14.78
N LYS A 119 -7.80 -1.32 14.20
CA LYS A 119 -6.45 -1.87 14.33
C LYS A 119 -5.39 -0.92 13.77
N ALA A 120 -5.65 -0.30 12.62
CA ALA A 120 -4.75 0.66 11.99
C ALA A 120 -4.60 1.93 12.83
N ILE A 121 -5.72 2.48 13.34
CA ILE A 121 -5.71 3.64 14.25
C ILE A 121 -4.93 3.31 15.53
N LEU A 122 -5.19 2.16 16.16
CA LEU A 122 -4.48 1.73 17.35
C LEU A 122 -2.97 1.63 17.11
N LYS A 123 -2.57 1.02 15.98
CA LYS A 123 -1.14 0.90 15.62
C LYS A 123 -0.51 2.27 15.37
N ARG A 124 -1.19 3.14 14.63
CA ARG A 124 -0.67 4.46 14.25
C ARG A 124 -0.59 5.42 15.42
N ASP A 125 -1.57 5.43 16.32
CA ASP A 125 -1.68 6.47 17.35
C ASP A 125 -1.10 6.01 18.70
N TYR A 126 -1.14 4.70 19.01
CA TYR A 126 -0.69 4.17 20.30
C TYR A 126 0.63 3.40 20.23
N PHE A 127 0.86 2.60 19.19
CA PHE A 127 2.10 1.82 19.05
C PHE A 127 3.23 2.57 18.34
N SER A 128 2.98 3.74 17.78
CA SER A 128 4.02 4.63 17.24
C SER A 128 4.75 5.42 18.33
N HIS A 129 4.07 5.69 19.46
CA HIS A 129 4.62 6.48 20.55
C HIS A 129 4.90 5.59 21.77
N PRO A 130 6.16 5.41 22.19
CA PRO A 130 6.53 4.45 23.22
C PRO A 130 5.82 4.70 24.55
N TRP A 131 5.60 5.97 24.91
CA TRP A 131 4.85 6.34 26.11
C TRP A 131 3.38 5.93 26.05
N ALA A 132 2.73 6.08 24.89
CA ALA A 132 1.34 5.69 24.72
C ALA A 132 1.20 4.16 24.86
N THR A 133 2.17 3.41 24.32
CA THR A 133 2.25 1.95 24.48
C THR A 133 2.34 1.55 25.96
N ILE A 134 3.25 2.18 26.73
CA ILE A 134 3.41 1.92 28.16
C ILE A 134 2.10 2.23 28.92
N SER A 135 1.45 3.35 28.62
CA SER A 135 0.17 3.71 29.24
C SER A 135 -0.92 2.67 28.99
N VAL A 136 -1.01 2.12 27.77
CA VAL A 136 -1.98 1.05 27.46
C VAL A 136 -1.67 -0.23 28.26
N ILE A 137 -0.40 -0.63 28.36
CA ILE A 137 0.00 -1.81 29.13
C ILE A 137 -0.33 -1.63 30.61
N TYR A 138 -0.03 -0.45 31.17
CA TYR A 138 -0.35 -0.14 32.55
C TYR A 138 -1.85 -0.20 32.83
N ALA A 139 -2.67 0.41 31.96
CA ALA A 139 -4.13 0.35 32.07
C ALA A 139 -4.66 -1.09 32.00
N LEU A 140 -4.08 -1.94 31.14
CA LEU A 140 -4.46 -3.35 31.03
C LEU A 140 -4.13 -4.14 32.30
N ILE A 141 -2.96 -3.92 32.90
CA ILE A 141 -2.56 -4.56 34.16
C ILE A 141 -3.54 -4.16 35.27
N LEU A 142 -3.85 -2.86 35.39
CA LEU A 142 -4.83 -2.38 36.38
C LEU A 142 -6.22 -2.98 36.17
N LEU A 143 -6.68 -3.10 34.91
CA LEU A 143 -7.96 -3.72 34.58
C LEU A 143 -8.01 -5.18 35.04
N ILE A 144 -6.96 -5.96 34.75
CA ILE A 144 -6.87 -7.38 35.15
C ILE A 144 -6.88 -7.49 36.68
N LEU A 145 -6.12 -6.64 37.37
CA LEU A 145 -6.06 -6.62 38.82
C LEU A 145 -7.44 -6.29 39.43
N ALA A 146 -8.15 -5.31 38.87
CA ALA A 146 -9.48 -4.91 39.32
C ALA A 146 -10.52 -6.02 39.13
N LEU A 147 -10.45 -6.77 38.01
CA LEU A 147 -11.33 -7.91 37.75
C LEU A 147 -11.08 -9.04 38.76
N LEU A 148 -9.81 -9.38 39.02
CA LEU A 148 -9.44 -10.39 40.03
C LEU A 148 -9.92 -9.98 41.42
N GLN A 149 -9.73 -8.72 41.79
CA GLN A 149 -10.18 -8.19 43.08
C GLN A 149 -11.69 -8.30 43.22
N THR A 150 -12.43 -7.92 42.18
CA THR A 150 -13.90 -7.95 42.16
C THR A 150 -14.41 -9.39 42.31
N VAL A 151 -13.88 -10.33 41.52
CA VAL A 151 -14.25 -11.75 41.62
C VAL A 151 -13.93 -12.32 42.99
N GLY A 152 -12.75 -12.01 43.55
CA GLY A 152 -12.38 -12.44 44.90
C GLY A 152 -13.33 -11.92 45.99
N THR A 153 -13.77 -10.66 45.89
CA THR A 153 -14.74 -10.08 46.84
C THR A 153 -16.17 -10.63 46.68
N PHE A 154 -16.53 -11.18 45.53
CA PHE A 154 -17.85 -11.80 45.31
C PHE A 154 -17.92 -13.26 45.75
N ILE A 155 -16.79 -13.95 45.88
CA ILE A 155 -16.71 -15.38 46.26
C ILE A 155 -16.64 -15.56 47.79
N GLN A 156 -16.30 -14.51 48.54
CA GLN A 156 -16.19 -14.50 50.01
C GLN A 156 -17.47 -14.01 50.68
#